data_AF-A0A7V8YF82-F1
#
_entry.id   AF-A0A7V8YF82-F1
#
_cell.length_a   1.000
_cell.length_b   1.000
_cell.length_c   1.000
_cell.angle_alpha   90.00
_cell.angle_beta   90.00
_cell.angle_gamma   90.00
#
_symmetry.space_group_name_H-M   'P 1'
#
loop_
_entity.id
_entity.type
_entity.pdbx_description
1 polymer ?
#
loop_
_entity_poly.entity_id
_entity_poly.type
_entity_poly.pdbx_seq_one_letter_code
_entity_poly.pdbx_strand_id
1 'polypeptide(L)'
;MTIPRAEIEKLVDAHRKLPDPMTCAIWIRPEASEAWLVEVVSSMEDDDRAGDVIRFNPGITFRFPLALVVGNRESVERAMEKDRELAGAVARGEVLHDGGDAADLVALARRLAA
;
A
#
# COMPACT_ATOMS: atom_id res chain seq x y z
N MET A 1 -18.31 4.83 7.53
CA MET A 1 -17.67 4.48 8.81
C MET A 1 -16.19 4.43 8.53
N THR A 2 -15.40 5.28 9.18
CA THR A 2 -13.94 5.29 9.04
C THR A 2 -13.35 4.13 9.83
N ILE A 3 -12.34 3.47 9.28
CA ILE A 3 -11.71 2.32 9.92
C ILE A 3 -10.77 2.84 11.01
N PRO A 4 -10.81 2.29 12.24
CA PRO A 4 -9.92 2.73 13.30
C PRO A 4 -8.46 2.50 12.91
N ARG A 5 -7.62 3.53 13.05
CA ARG A 5 -6.17 3.45 12.77
C ARG A 5 -5.50 2.25 13.42
N ALA A 6 -5.78 2.00 14.70
CA ALA A 6 -5.19 0.88 15.45
C ALA A 6 -5.47 -0.49 14.81
N GLU A 7 -6.57 -0.63 14.05
CA GLU A 7 -6.85 -1.86 13.31
C GLU A 7 -5.99 -1.97 12.04
N ILE A 8 -5.72 -0.85 11.36
CA ILE A 8 -4.78 -0.81 10.23
C ILE A 8 -3.36 -1.12 10.69
N GLU A 9 -2.93 -0.55 11.81
CA GLU A 9 -1.58 -0.81 12.36
C GLU A 9 -1.40 -2.28 12.77
N LYS A 10 -2.44 -2.91 13.36
CA LYS A 10 -2.42 -4.36 13.64
C LYS A 10 -2.29 -5.20 12.37
N LEU A 11 -2.98 -4.81 11.29
CA LEU A 11 -2.90 -5.49 10.00
C LEU A 11 -1.50 -5.37 9.41
N VAL A 12 -0.95 -4.16 9.37
CA VAL A 12 0.44 -3.92 8.93
C VAL A 12 1.43 -4.71 9.80
N ASP A 13 1.22 -4.78 11.11
CA ASP A 13 2.07 -5.60 11.98
C ASP A 13 1.97 -7.11 11.69
N ALA A 14 0.80 -7.60 11.27
CA ALA A 14 0.63 -8.99 10.86
C ALA A 14 1.32 -9.29 9.52
N HIS A 15 1.16 -8.43 8.51
CA HIS A 15 1.76 -8.63 7.19
C HIS A 15 3.31 -8.63 7.24
N ARG A 16 3.92 -7.75 8.06
CA ARG A 16 5.40 -7.67 8.16
C ARG A 16 6.03 -8.87 8.86
N LYS A 17 5.22 -9.75 9.42
CA LYS A 17 5.62 -10.99 10.11
C LYS A 17 5.35 -12.23 9.26
N LEU A 18 4.80 -12.07 8.05
CA LEU A 18 4.64 -13.18 7.12
C LEU A 18 6.01 -13.74 6.71
N PRO A 19 6.09 -15.02 6.29
CA PRO A 19 7.34 -15.62 5.82
C PRO A 19 8.01 -14.84 4.68
N ASP A 20 7.18 -14.18 3.88
CA ASP A 20 7.59 -13.25 2.83
C ASP A 20 7.01 -11.87 3.17
N PRO A 21 7.75 -11.06 3.95
CA PRO A 21 7.22 -9.82 4.50
C PRO A 21 7.29 -8.69 3.47
N MET A 22 6.32 -7.79 3.53
CA MET A 22 6.42 -6.53 2.82
C MET A 22 7.48 -5.60 3.46
N THR A 23 8.15 -4.81 2.64
CA THR A 23 9.15 -3.79 3.00
C THR A 23 8.54 -2.39 3.10
N CYS A 24 7.27 -2.23 2.73
CA CYS A 24 6.57 -0.96 2.73
C CYS A 24 5.11 -1.17 3.08
N ALA A 25 4.53 -0.26 3.87
CA ALA A 25 3.08 -0.11 3.99
C ALA A 25 2.73 1.37 4.07
N ILE A 26 1.99 1.88 3.07
CA ILE A 26 1.52 3.26 3.01
C ILE A 26 -0.01 3.26 3.04
N TRP A 27 -0.59 3.86 4.08
CA TRP A 27 -2.02 4.05 4.19
C TRP A 27 -2.45 5.27 3.39
N ILE A 28 -3.22 5.00 2.33
CA ILE A 28 -3.78 6.02 1.45
C ILE A 28 -5.30 6.08 1.65
N ARG A 29 -5.91 7.21 1.28
CA ARG A 29 -7.36 7.43 1.37
C ARG A 29 -7.99 6.98 2.71
N PRO A 30 -7.45 7.38 3.87
CA PRO A 30 -7.95 6.95 5.18
C PRO A 30 -9.42 7.33 5.45
N GLU A 31 -9.96 8.27 4.69
CA GLU A 31 -11.35 8.70 4.69
C GLU A 31 -12.32 7.70 4.04
N ALA A 32 -11.82 6.74 3.25
CA ALA A 32 -12.64 5.75 2.57
C ALA A 32 -13.29 4.77 3.56
N SER A 33 -14.44 4.18 3.16
CA SER A 33 -15.14 3.17 3.97
C SER A 33 -14.45 1.81 3.99
N GLU A 34 -13.50 1.59 3.08
CA GLU A 34 -12.62 0.42 3.00
C GLU A 34 -11.18 0.88 3.23
N ALA A 35 -10.31 0.01 3.75
CA ALA A 35 -8.92 0.35 3.99
C ALA A 35 -8.14 0.30 2.67
N TRP A 36 -7.21 1.22 2.44
CA TRP A 36 -6.38 1.22 1.23
C TRP A 36 -4.90 1.22 1.62
N LEU A 37 -4.16 0.18 1.26
CA LEU A 37 -2.72 0.08 1.52
C LEU A 37 -1.95 -0.12 0.23
N VAL A 38 -0.82 0.59 0.12
CA VAL A 38 0.24 0.25 -0.82
C VAL A 38 1.28 -0.57 -0.07
N GLU A 39 1.55 -1.78 -0.54
CA GLU A 39 2.55 -2.67 0.04
C GLU A 39 3.59 -3.08 -1.02
N VAL A 40 4.86 -3.07 -0.62
CA VAL A 40 5.94 -3.59 -1.48
C VAL A 40 6.41 -4.91 -0.91
N VAL A 41 6.40 -5.96 -1.71
CA VAL A 41 6.98 -7.25 -1.37
C VAL A 41 8.09 -7.53 -2.37
N SER A 42 9.35 -7.45 -1.94
CA SER A 42 10.50 -7.44 -2.86
C SER A 42 10.70 -8.74 -3.64
N SER A 43 10.20 -9.86 -3.12
CA SER A 43 10.25 -11.17 -3.76
C SER A 43 9.25 -11.34 -4.92
N MET A 44 8.24 -10.46 -5.01
CA MET A 44 7.22 -10.57 -6.05
C MET A 44 7.82 -10.37 -7.43
N GLU A 45 7.38 -11.19 -8.38
CA GLU A 45 7.69 -10.99 -9.79
C GLU A 45 7.06 -9.69 -10.30
N ASP A 46 7.57 -9.21 -11.42
CA ASP A 46 7.02 -8.05 -12.10
C ASP A 46 5.55 -8.28 -12.48
N ASP A 47 4.69 -7.36 -12.04
CA ASP A 47 3.26 -7.41 -12.32
C ASP A 47 2.78 -6.06 -12.85
N ASP A 48 2.36 -6.04 -14.11
CA ASP A 48 1.78 -4.85 -14.75
C ASP A 48 0.44 -4.42 -14.12
N ARG A 49 -0.13 -5.24 -13.22
CA ARG A 49 -1.35 -4.97 -12.45
C ARG A 49 -1.08 -4.45 -11.05
N ALA A 50 0.16 -4.15 -10.67
CA ALA A 50 0.48 -3.66 -9.32
C ALA A 50 -0.24 -2.35 -8.92
N GLY A 51 -0.89 -1.64 -9.86
CA GLY A 51 -1.78 -0.50 -9.62
C GLY A 51 -3.27 -0.83 -9.51
N ASP A 52 -3.68 -2.05 -9.86
CA ASP A 52 -5.06 -2.49 -9.77
C ASP A 52 -5.39 -2.81 -8.31
N VAL A 53 -6.53 -2.31 -7.83
CA VAL A 53 -7.00 -2.62 -6.48
C VAL A 53 -7.40 -4.08 -6.40
N ILE A 54 -6.60 -4.87 -5.68
CA ILE A 54 -6.98 -6.22 -5.30
C ILE A 54 -7.77 -6.14 -3.99
N ARG A 55 -9.04 -6.52 -4.05
CA ARG A 55 -9.85 -6.66 -2.83
C ARG A 55 -9.42 -7.92 -2.10
N PHE A 56 -8.76 -7.74 -0.97
CA PHE A 56 -8.33 -8.81 -0.10
C PHE A 56 -9.21 -8.86 1.16
N ASN A 57 -9.57 -10.07 1.60
CA ASN A 57 -10.19 -10.29 2.90
C ASN A 57 -9.18 -11.07 3.73
N PRO A 58 -8.55 -10.44 4.75
CA PRO A 58 -7.33 -10.97 5.36
C PRO A 58 -7.49 -12.28 6.13
N GLY A 59 -8.69 -12.84 6.28
CA GLY A 59 -8.90 -14.17 6.87
C GLY A 59 -8.52 -14.30 8.36
N ILE A 60 -7.79 -13.33 8.91
CA ILE A 60 -7.35 -13.23 10.29
C ILE A 60 -8.14 -12.10 10.94
N THR A 61 -9.24 -12.40 11.62
CA THR A 61 -10.00 -11.56 12.59
C THR A 61 -10.42 -10.12 12.21
N PHE A 62 -9.88 -9.49 11.16
CA PHE A 62 -10.22 -8.16 10.69
C PHE A 62 -11.57 -8.22 9.97
N ARG A 63 -12.45 -7.26 10.28
CA ARG A 63 -13.85 -7.27 9.86
C ARG A 63 -14.18 -6.26 8.74
N PHE A 64 -13.17 -5.76 8.02
CA PHE A 64 -13.37 -4.73 7.01
C PHE A 64 -12.71 -5.10 5.67
N PRO A 65 -13.27 -4.64 4.53
CA PRO A 65 -12.65 -4.79 3.22
C PRO A 65 -11.34 -4.00 3.14
N LEU A 66 -10.36 -4.59 2.45
CA LEU A 66 -9.06 -3.98 2.17
C LEU A 66 -8.83 -3.94 0.66
N ALA A 67 -8.51 -2.75 0.17
CA ALA A 67 -7.96 -2.49 -1.15
C ALA A 67 -6.42 -2.52 -1.04
N LEU A 68 -5.81 -3.54 -1.64
CA LEU A 68 -4.36 -3.65 -1.72
C LEU A 68 -3.88 -3.25 -3.12
N VAL A 69 -2.87 -2.38 -3.12
CA VAL A 69 -2.01 -2.09 -4.25
C VAL A 69 -0.67 -2.73 -3.89
N VAL A 70 -0.43 -3.93 -4.40
CA VAL A 70 0.69 -4.78 -3.98
C VAL A 70 1.53 -5.19 -5.18
N GLY A 71 2.84 -5.16 -5.02
CA GLY A 71 3.79 -5.59 -6.03
C GLY A 71 5.22 -5.45 -5.54
N ASN A 72 6.18 -5.75 -6.41
CA ASN A 72 7.55 -5.30 -6.16
C ASN A 72 7.67 -3.79 -6.38
N ARG A 73 8.82 -3.23 -5.99
CA ARG A 73 9.07 -1.80 -6.07
C ARG A 73 8.86 -1.24 -7.47
N GLU A 74 9.52 -1.82 -8.47
CA GLU A 74 9.45 -1.35 -9.86
C GLU A 74 8.01 -1.33 -10.40
N SER A 75 7.22 -2.36 -10.09
CA SER A 75 5.83 -2.45 -10.53
C SER A 75 4.96 -1.36 -9.89
N VAL A 76 5.16 -1.06 -8.60
CA VAL A 76 4.46 0.03 -7.91
C VAL A 76 4.89 1.41 -8.46
N GLU A 77 6.18 1.60 -8.75
CA GLU A 77 6.68 2.82 -9.40
C GLU A 77 6.03 3.03 -10.78
N ARG A 78 6.04 2.00 -11.63
CA ARG A 78 5.38 2.03 -12.96
C ARG A 78 3.88 2.29 -12.85
N ALA A 79 3.21 1.74 -11.84
CA ALA A 79 1.79 2.00 -11.59
C ALA A 79 1.53 3.49 -11.29
N MET A 80 2.35 4.11 -10.43
CA MET A 80 2.24 5.56 -10.14
C MET A 80 2.57 6.43 -11.34
N GLU A 81 3.49 6.01 -12.22
CA GLU A 81 3.78 6.72 -13.47
C GLU A 81 2.60 6.71 -14.44
N LYS A 82 1.85 5.59 -14.49
CA LYS A 82 0.66 5.43 -15.35
C LYS A 82 -0.58 6.10 -14.75
N ASP A 83 -0.72 6.14 -13.42
CA ASP A 83 -1.88 6.66 -12.71
C ASP A 83 -1.51 7.84 -11.78
N ARG A 84 -1.81 9.05 -12.25
CA ARG A 84 -1.59 10.29 -11.48
C ARG A 84 -2.45 10.38 -10.22
N GLU A 85 -3.62 9.75 -10.19
CA GLU A 85 -4.48 9.72 -9.00
C GLU A 85 -3.84 8.86 -7.91
N LEU A 86 -3.33 7.68 -8.28
CA LEU A 86 -2.55 6.81 -7.39
C LEU A 86 -1.29 7.54 -6.88
N ALA A 87 -0.50 8.15 -7.76
CA ALA A 87 0.65 8.95 -7.35
C ALA A 87 0.25 10.07 -6.37
N GLY A 88 -0.85 10.79 -6.64
CA GLY A 88 -1.37 11.80 -5.72
C GLY A 88 -1.79 11.23 -4.36
N ALA A 89 -2.42 10.05 -4.35
CA ALA A 89 -2.83 9.38 -3.12
C ALA A 89 -1.62 8.92 -2.29
N VAL A 90 -0.60 8.32 -2.92
CA VAL A 90 0.66 7.92 -2.26
C VAL A 90 1.43 9.12 -1.74
N ALA A 91 1.49 10.22 -2.49
CA ALA A 91 2.19 11.45 -2.09
C ALA A 91 1.63 12.06 -0.79
N ARG A 92 0.32 11.90 -0.56
CA ARG A 92 -0.41 12.33 0.65
C ARG A 92 -0.60 11.22 1.68
N GLY A 93 -0.16 10.00 1.34
CA GLY A 93 -0.31 8.82 2.17
C GLY A 93 0.53 8.88 3.43
N GLU A 94 0.12 8.09 4.41
CA GLU A 94 0.84 7.94 5.66
C GLU A 94 1.66 6.66 5.67
N VAL A 95 2.97 6.78 5.90
CA VAL A 95 3.87 5.64 6.03
C VAL A 95 3.63 4.96 7.37
N LEU A 96 3.12 3.73 7.35
CA LEU A 96 2.91 2.90 8.54
C LEU A 96 4.04 1.89 8.75
N HIS A 97 4.73 1.51 7.68
CA HIS A 97 5.95 0.70 7.74
C HIS A 97 6.93 1.12 6.66
N ASP A 98 8.18 1.34 7.05
CA ASP A 98 9.29 1.57 6.14
C ASP A 98 10.45 0.61 6.46
N GLY A 99 10.57 -0.43 5.65
CA GLY A 99 11.69 -1.37 5.61
C GLY A 99 12.72 -1.03 4.54
N GLY A 100 12.59 0.12 3.85
CA GLY A 100 13.55 0.60 2.85
C GLY A 100 12.94 1.26 1.62
N ASP A 101 11.65 1.06 1.34
CA ASP A 101 11.01 1.51 0.09
C ASP A 101 10.01 2.66 0.28
N ALA A 102 9.44 2.83 1.47
CA ALA A 102 8.27 3.70 1.63
C ALA A 102 8.62 5.18 1.45
N ALA A 103 9.73 5.63 2.04
CA ALA A 103 10.17 7.02 1.91
C ALA A 103 10.46 7.41 0.44
N ASP A 104 11.12 6.52 -0.32
CA ASP A 104 11.45 6.74 -1.72
C ASP A 104 10.20 6.77 -2.60
N LEU A 105 9.25 5.86 -2.36
CA LEU A 105 7.98 5.82 -3.08
C LEU A 105 7.18 7.10 -2.84
N VAL A 106 7.11 7.60 -1.61
CA VAL A 106 6.44 8.88 -1.32
C VAL A 106 7.15 10.04 -2.01
N ALA A 107 8.49 10.04 -2.06
CA ALA A 107 9.25 11.07 -2.77
C ALA A 107 9.05 11.03 -4.29
N LEU A 108 9.00 9.84 -4.90
CA LEU A 108 8.64 9.67 -6.30
C LEU A 108 7.20 10.14 -6.57
N ALA A 109 6.25 9.68 -5.76
CA ALA A 109 4.85 10.04 -5.87
C ALA A 109 4.63 11.56 -5.85
N ARG A 110 5.32 12.28 -4.97
CA ARG A 110 5.29 13.76 -4.91
C ARG A 110 5.81 14.42 -6.18
N ARG A 111 6.84 13.85 -6.82
CA ARG A 111 7.37 14.36 -8.10
C ARG A 111 6.38 14.11 -9.25
N LEU A 112 5.74 12.95 -9.28
CA LEU A 112 4.77 12.57 -10.31
C LEU A 112 3.43 13.32 -10.17
N ALA A 113 3.06 13.68 -8.94
CA ALA A 113 1.81 14.39 -8.66
C ALA A 113 1.89 15.91 -8.94
N ALA A 114 3.09 16.49 -8.94
CA ALA A 114 3.36 17.91 -9.22
C ALA A 114 2.89 18.33 -10.63
#